data_AF-R5BV79-F1
#
_entry.id   AF-R5BV79-F1
#
_cell.length_a   1.000
_cell.length_b   1.000
_cell.length_c   1.000
_cell.angle_alpha   90.00
_cell.angle_beta   90.00
_cell.angle_gamma   90.00
#
_symmetry.space_group_name_H-M   'P 1'
#
loop_
_entity.id
_entity.type
_entity.pdbx_description
1 polymer ?
#
loop_
_entity_poly.entity_id
_entity_poly.type
_entity_poly.pdbx_seq_one_letter_code
_entity_poly.pdbx_strand_id
1 'polypeptide(L)'
;MIKATQALQDVNTQYGVYYVFGNHDKALYRPDSRDFTGDDLVAELEKNGVIVLQDESILLDDRFYIVGRQDASEEFDFGRSRAAIADLINPLDHSKYIIVLDHQPRDYAAEAKAGADLVLSGHTHGGQMIPLKQLINWFSIGQNDRIYGLEQRDNTNFVVTSGISDWAIQFKTGTKSEFVIVDVKEH
;
A
#
# COMPACT_ATOMS: atom_id res chain seq x y z
N MET A 1 -3.11 -18.45 -3.62
CA MET A 1 -2.10 -17.54 -4.20
C MET A 1 -2.16 -17.56 -5.73
N ILE A 2 -1.82 -18.66 -6.40
CA ILE A 2 -1.75 -18.77 -7.89
C ILE A 2 -2.97 -18.19 -8.64
N LYS A 3 -4.20 -18.59 -8.30
CA LYS A 3 -5.39 -18.07 -8.99
C LYS A 3 -5.58 -16.56 -8.83
N ALA A 4 -5.14 -16.00 -7.70
CA ALA A 4 -5.29 -14.57 -7.42
C ALA A 4 -4.27 -13.75 -8.22
N THR A 5 -3.03 -14.22 -8.33
CA THR A 5 -1.99 -13.58 -9.14
C THR A 5 -2.30 -13.68 -10.64
N GLN A 6 -2.85 -14.82 -11.09
CA GLN A 6 -3.32 -14.99 -12.47
C GLN A 6 -4.42 -14.00 -12.87
N ALA A 7 -5.33 -13.67 -11.95
CA ALA A 7 -6.39 -12.69 -12.24
C ALA A 7 -5.84 -11.29 -12.55
N LEU A 8 -4.63 -10.96 -12.09
CA LEU A 8 -3.96 -9.69 -12.40
C LEU A 8 -3.37 -9.66 -13.81
N GLN A 9 -3.06 -10.82 -14.39
CA GLN A 9 -2.52 -10.94 -15.75
C GLN A 9 -3.50 -10.40 -16.80
N ASP A 10 -4.80 -10.54 -16.56
CA ASP A 10 -5.85 -10.14 -17.50
C ASP A 10 -6.16 -8.63 -17.44
N VAL A 11 -5.52 -7.88 -16.54
CA VAL A 11 -5.74 -6.44 -16.39
C VAL A 11 -4.93 -5.69 -17.45
N ASN A 12 -5.62 -5.20 -18.48
CA ASN A 12 -5.01 -4.39 -19.52
C ASN A 12 -4.74 -2.97 -19.03
N THR A 13 -3.47 -2.64 -18.75
CA THR A 13 -3.03 -1.30 -18.32
C THR A 13 -1.93 -0.77 -19.22
N GLN A 14 -1.82 0.55 -19.32
CA GLN A 14 -0.81 1.21 -20.15
C GLN A 14 0.62 1.03 -19.59
N TYR A 15 0.77 1.02 -18.27
CA TYR A 15 2.08 1.03 -17.59
C TYR A 15 2.37 -0.23 -16.77
N GLY A 16 1.50 -1.23 -16.80
CA GLY A 16 1.64 -2.46 -16.01
C GLY A 16 0.89 -2.43 -14.68
N VAL A 17 1.10 -3.47 -13.88
CA VAL A 17 0.51 -3.65 -12.55
C VAL A 17 1.64 -3.65 -11.54
N TYR A 18 1.52 -2.82 -10.50
CA TYR A 18 2.53 -2.66 -9.46
C TYR A 18 2.00 -3.18 -8.13
N TYR A 19 2.88 -3.83 -7.37
CA TYR A 19 2.56 -4.46 -6.11
C TYR A 19 3.59 -4.09 -5.04
N VAL A 20 3.10 -3.79 -3.84
CA VAL A 20 3.91 -3.75 -2.62
C VAL A 20 3.34 -4.76 -1.64
N PHE A 21 4.22 -5.35 -0.84
CA PHE A 21 3.80 -6.27 0.19
C PHE A 21 2.93 -5.59 1.25
N GLY A 22 1.97 -6.33 1.77
CA GLY A 22 1.35 -6.04 3.05
C GLY A 22 1.83 -6.97 4.16
N ASN A 23 1.55 -6.59 5.40
CA ASN A 23 1.92 -7.33 6.62
C ASN A 23 1.50 -8.81 6.64
N HIS A 24 0.46 -9.20 5.88
CA HIS A 24 0.02 -10.59 5.80
C HIS A 24 0.77 -11.43 4.77
N ASP A 25 1.42 -10.82 3.80
CA ASP A 25 1.90 -11.50 2.59
C ASP A 25 3.16 -12.32 2.81
N LYS A 26 3.97 -11.96 3.81
CA LYS A 26 5.14 -12.74 4.26
C LYS A 26 4.83 -13.68 5.41
N ALA A 27 3.56 -14.11 5.52
CA ALA A 27 3.08 -15.13 6.45
C ALA A 27 3.19 -14.78 7.95
N LEU A 28 3.31 -13.49 8.31
CA LEU A 28 3.53 -13.01 9.68
C LEU A 28 2.64 -13.69 10.74
N TYR A 29 1.35 -13.84 10.45
CA TYR A 29 0.36 -14.30 11.45
C TYR A 29 0.04 -15.79 11.36
N ARG A 30 0.57 -16.49 10.35
CA ARG A 30 0.18 -17.87 10.01
C ARG A 30 1.33 -18.68 9.37
N PRO A 31 2.55 -18.64 9.92
CA PRO A 31 3.72 -19.25 9.29
C PRO A 31 3.56 -20.76 9.07
N ASP A 32 2.93 -21.47 10.02
CA ASP A 32 2.77 -22.93 9.95
C ASP A 32 1.56 -23.39 9.09
N SER A 33 0.79 -22.46 8.54
CA SER A 33 -0.47 -22.77 7.83
C SER A 33 -0.52 -22.25 6.40
N ARG A 34 0.54 -21.59 5.93
CA ARG A 34 0.69 -21.20 4.53
C ARG A 34 1.52 -22.21 3.78
N ASP A 35 1.08 -22.49 2.57
CA ASP A 35 1.68 -23.39 1.59
C ASP A 35 2.69 -22.68 0.66
N PHE A 36 3.00 -21.41 0.91
CA PHE A 36 3.92 -20.60 0.11
C PHE A 36 4.63 -19.53 0.96
N THR A 37 5.86 -19.19 0.55
CA THR A 37 6.71 -18.14 1.12
C THR A 37 6.48 -16.78 0.44
N GLY A 38 7.09 -15.71 0.95
CA GLY A 38 7.10 -14.42 0.27
C GLY A 38 7.76 -14.48 -1.12
N ASP A 39 8.82 -15.28 -1.25
CA ASP A 39 9.56 -15.46 -2.51
C ASP A 39 8.71 -16.22 -3.54
N ASP A 40 7.94 -17.23 -3.09
CA ASP A 40 6.98 -17.94 -3.95
C ASP A 40 5.89 -16.99 -4.48
N LEU A 41 5.44 -16.05 -3.64
CA LEU A 41 4.46 -15.03 -4.04
C LEU A 41 5.05 -14.07 -5.08
N VAL A 42 6.28 -13.59 -4.88
CA VAL A 42 6.98 -12.72 -5.86
C VAL A 42 7.13 -13.44 -7.18
N ALA A 43 7.67 -14.66 -7.17
CA ALA A 43 7.90 -15.44 -8.38
C ALA A 43 6.60 -15.65 -9.18
N GLU A 44 5.49 -15.93 -8.50
CA GLU A 44 4.21 -16.11 -9.17
C GLU A 44 3.59 -14.76 -9.62
N LEU A 45 3.75 -13.66 -8.89
CA LEU A 45 3.32 -12.32 -9.32
C LEU A 45 4.07 -11.89 -10.60
N GLU A 46 5.40 -11.99 -10.60
CA GLU A 46 6.25 -11.61 -11.73
C GLU A 46 5.99 -12.47 -12.97
N LYS A 47 5.77 -13.78 -12.77
CA LYS A 47 5.35 -14.69 -13.84
C LYS A 47 4.04 -14.25 -14.50
N ASN A 48 3.15 -13.58 -13.77
CA ASN A 48 1.89 -13.04 -14.27
C ASN A 48 1.99 -11.57 -14.70
N GLY A 49 3.20 -11.02 -14.86
CA GLY A 49 3.43 -9.67 -15.37
C GLY A 49 3.26 -8.55 -14.35
N VAL A 50 3.20 -8.88 -13.05
CA VAL A 50 3.12 -7.89 -11.97
C VAL A 50 4.53 -7.50 -11.51
N ILE A 51 4.78 -6.20 -11.36
CA ILE A 51 6.05 -5.67 -10.87
C ILE A 51 5.94 -5.50 -9.36
N VAL A 52 6.76 -6.26 -8.61
CA VAL A 52 6.83 -6.15 -7.15
C VAL A 52 7.92 -5.17 -6.78
N LEU A 53 7.57 -4.13 -6.00
CA LEU A 53 8.51 -3.12 -5.52
C LEU A 53 8.76 -3.28 -4.02
N GLN A 54 10.03 -3.23 -3.61
CA GLN A 54 10.45 -3.32 -2.21
C GLN A 54 11.50 -2.28 -1.88
N ASP A 55 11.07 -1.10 -1.42
CA ASP A 55 11.93 0.08 -1.21
C ASP A 55 12.65 0.50 -2.50
N GLU A 56 11.87 0.58 -3.59
CA GLU A 56 12.34 0.86 -4.94
C GLU A 56 11.49 1.95 -5.59
N SER A 57 12.07 2.64 -6.57
CA SER A 57 11.37 3.63 -7.39
C SER A 57 11.58 3.35 -8.88
N ILE A 58 10.55 3.60 -9.67
CA ILE A 58 10.58 3.47 -11.13
C ILE A 58 10.03 4.73 -11.77
N LEU A 59 10.78 5.27 -12.75
CA LEU A 59 10.32 6.35 -13.60
C LEU A 59 9.49 5.79 -14.75
N LEU A 60 8.28 6.31 -14.93
CA LEU A 60 7.37 5.92 -15.99
C LEU A 60 7.08 7.08 -16.92
N ASP A 61 7.20 6.80 -18.22
CA ASP A 61 6.90 7.72 -19.31
C ASP A 61 7.69 9.03 -19.26
N ASP A 62 8.81 9.07 -18.54
CA ASP A 62 9.55 10.30 -18.20
C ASP A 62 8.68 11.40 -17.54
N ARG A 63 7.56 11.01 -16.91
CA ARG A 63 6.57 11.94 -16.37
C ARG A 63 6.31 11.79 -14.88
N PHE A 64 6.31 10.57 -14.37
CA PHE A 64 6.00 10.31 -12.97
C PHE A 64 6.74 9.09 -12.42
N TYR A 65 6.96 9.09 -11.12
CA TYR A 65 7.54 7.98 -10.38
C TYR A 65 6.46 7.16 -9.69
N ILE A 66 6.67 5.85 -9.65
CA ILE A 66 6.05 4.98 -8.65
C ILE A 66 7.15 4.57 -7.66
N VAL A 67 6.93 4.85 -6.38
CA VAL A 67 7.79 4.48 -5.27
C VAL A 67 7.07 3.41 -4.47
N GLY A 68 7.59 2.20 -4.44
CA GLY A 68 7.02 1.11 -3.65
C GLY A 68 7.85 0.85 -2.40
N ARG A 69 7.21 0.94 -1.23
CA ARG A 69 7.88 0.67 0.04
C ARG A 69 7.72 -0.78 0.46
N GLN A 70 8.71 -1.28 1.19
CA GLN A 70 8.48 -2.46 2.01
C GLN A 70 7.42 -2.16 3.09
N ASP A 71 6.68 -3.19 3.49
CA ASP A 71 5.68 -3.07 4.54
C ASP A 71 6.33 -2.71 5.89
N ALA A 72 5.63 -1.94 6.72
CA ALA A 72 6.11 -1.58 8.05
C ALA A 72 6.44 -2.79 8.96
N SER A 73 5.83 -3.96 8.72
CA SER A 73 6.13 -5.18 9.46
C SER A 73 7.56 -5.69 9.28
N GLU A 74 8.26 -5.31 8.20
CA GLU A 74 9.69 -5.64 8.07
C GLU A 74 10.48 -5.12 9.27
N GLU A 75 10.23 -3.88 9.67
CA GLU A 75 10.90 -3.25 10.82
C GLU A 75 10.32 -3.73 12.16
N PHE A 76 9.00 -3.67 12.32
CA PHE A 76 8.37 -3.84 13.63
C PHE A 76 8.17 -5.30 14.06
N ASP A 77 8.01 -6.21 13.11
CA ASP A 77 7.63 -7.60 13.38
C ASP A 77 8.73 -8.59 13.00
N PHE A 78 9.43 -8.38 11.89
CA PHE A 78 10.48 -9.28 11.40
C PHE A 78 11.90 -8.86 11.83
N GLY A 79 12.09 -7.65 12.37
CA GLY A 79 13.41 -7.13 12.75
C GLY A 79 14.36 -6.94 11.56
N ARG A 80 13.81 -6.73 10.37
CA ARG A 80 14.49 -6.43 9.11
C ARG A 80 14.49 -4.93 8.85
N SER A 81 15.16 -4.50 7.79
CA SER A 81 15.23 -3.09 7.42
C SER A 81 14.07 -2.67 6.54
N ARG A 82 13.60 -1.44 6.74
CA ARG A 82 12.71 -0.70 5.84
C ARG A 82 13.33 0.67 5.59
N ALA A 83 13.38 1.11 4.34
CA ALA A 83 13.95 2.40 4.00
C ALA A 83 13.10 3.55 4.55
N ALA A 84 13.77 4.62 5.00
CA ALA A 84 13.09 5.87 5.27
C ALA A 84 12.59 6.44 3.93
N ILE A 85 11.36 6.96 3.88
CA ILE A 85 10.79 7.46 2.63
C ILE A 85 11.63 8.57 1.99
N ALA A 86 12.28 9.38 2.81
CA ALA A 86 13.21 10.42 2.35
C ALA A 86 14.37 9.85 1.53
N ASP A 87 14.88 8.66 1.87
CA ASP A 87 15.99 8.03 1.14
C ASP A 87 15.55 7.56 -0.26
N LEU A 88 14.27 7.25 -0.43
CA LEU A 88 13.68 6.84 -1.71
C LEU A 88 13.30 8.04 -2.59
N ILE A 89 12.83 9.14 -1.98
CA ILE A 89 12.28 10.29 -2.71
C ILE A 89 13.31 11.40 -2.96
N ASN A 90 14.20 11.70 -2.02
CA ASN A 90 15.16 12.81 -2.16
C ASN A 90 16.06 12.70 -3.40
N PRO A 91 16.47 11.50 -3.88
CA PRO A 91 17.27 11.38 -5.09
C PRO A 91 16.50 11.59 -6.40
N LEU A 92 15.16 11.65 -6.37
CA LEU A 92 14.32 11.72 -7.57
C LEU A 92 14.27 13.14 -8.16
N ASP A 93 13.80 13.26 -9.40
CA ASP A 93 13.49 14.55 -10.02
C ASP A 93 12.11 15.04 -9.55
N HIS A 94 12.10 16.03 -8.65
CA HIS A 94 10.89 16.59 -8.04
C HIS A 94 10.06 17.46 -9.01
N SER A 95 10.48 17.63 -10.26
CA SER A 95 9.61 18.20 -11.30
C SER A 95 8.58 17.19 -11.84
N LYS A 96 8.76 15.90 -11.53
CA LYS A 96 7.88 14.80 -11.93
C LYS A 96 6.96 14.43 -10.78
N TYR A 97 5.76 13.95 -11.11
CA TYR A 97 4.78 13.54 -10.12
C TYR A 97 5.24 12.26 -9.40
N ILE A 98 5.12 12.19 -8.07
CA ILE A 98 5.60 11.06 -7.27
C ILE A 98 4.43 10.37 -6.57
N ILE A 99 4.17 9.12 -6.99
CA ILE A 99 3.17 8.24 -6.39
C ILE A 99 3.86 7.25 -5.47
N VAL A 100 3.49 7.21 -4.20
CA VAL A 100 3.98 6.27 -3.20
C VAL A 100 2.94 5.18 -2.95
N LEU A 101 3.39 3.93 -3.02
CA LEU A 101 2.65 2.76 -2.57
C LEU A 101 3.19 2.35 -1.20
N ASP A 102 2.40 2.57 -0.16
CA ASP A 102 2.73 2.19 1.22
C ASP A 102 1.53 1.48 1.86
N HIS A 103 1.64 0.17 2.09
CA HIS A 103 0.50 -0.66 2.50
C HIS A 103 -0.16 -0.15 3.79
N GLN A 104 0.63 0.30 4.76
CA GLN A 104 0.12 0.77 6.05
C GLN A 104 0.16 2.30 6.12
N PRO A 105 -0.99 2.98 6.35
CA PRO A 105 -1.01 4.42 6.51
C PRO A 105 -0.43 4.80 7.89
N ARG A 106 0.90 4.94 7.97
CA ARG A 106 1.64 5.14 9.22
C ARG A 106 2.72 6.22 9.17
N ASP A 107 3.04 6.77 7.99
CA ASP A 107 4.22 7.62 7.78
C ASP A 107 3.91 8.96 7.10
N TYR A 108 2.65 9.42 7.18
CA TYR A 108 2.16 10.56 6.40
C TYR A 108 3.01 11.82 6.56
N ALA A 109 3.49 12.10 7.77
CA ALA A 109 4.30 13.29 8.02
C ALA A 109 5.67 13.21 7.32
N ALA A 110 6.30 12.03 7.26
CA ALA A 110 7.55 11.85 6.56
C ALA A 110 7.33 11.82 5.04
N GLU A 111 6.25 11.19 4.57
CA GLU A 111 5.89 11.12 3.15
C GLU A 111 5.59 12.51 2.59
N ALA A 112 4.80 13.32 3.30
CA ALA A 112 4.52 14.70 2.91
C ALA A 112 5.79 15.57 2.93
N LYS A 113 6.60 15.44 3.99
CA LYS A 113 7.86 16.18 4.12
C LYS A 113 8.88 15.82 3.04
N ALA A 114 8.90 14.57 2.60
CA ALA A 114 9.78 14.10 1.53
C ALA A 114 9.36 14.60 0.14
N GLY A 115 8.13 15.12 -0.01
CA GLY A 115 7.62 15.64 -1.27
C GLY A 115 6.87 14.63 -2.12
N ALA A 116 6.24 13.61 -1.52
CA ALA A 116 5.29 12.77 -2.24
C ALA A 116 4.08 13.59 -2.71
N ASP A 117 3.55 13.34 -3.91
CA ASP A 117 2.34 14.01 -4.39
C ASP A 117 1.07 13.21 -4.05
N LEU A 118 1.16 11.87 -4.14
CA LEU A 118 0.08 10.94 -3.86
C LEU A 118 0.62 9.73 -3.10
N VAL A 119 -0.04 9.37 -2.00
CA VAL A 119 0.23 8.15 -1.23
C VAL A 119 -1.01 7.26 -1.24
N LEU A 120 -0.84 6.01 -1.65
CA LEU A 120 -1.88 5.00 -1.70
C LEU A 120 -1.62 3.93 -0.64
N SER A 121 -2.60 3.73 0.25
CA SER A 121 -2.52 2.78 1.35
C SER A 121 -3.77 1.93 1.50
N GLY A 122 -3.63 0.84 2.26
CA GLY A 122 -4.70 -0.08 2.63
C GLY A 122 -4.61 -0.45 4.10
N HIS A 123 -4.47 -1.77 4.36
CA HIS A 123 -4.26 -2.37 5.69
C HIS A 123 -5.40 -2.25 6.72
N THR A 124 -6.08 -1.11 6.79
CA THR A 124 -7.06 -0.80 7.85
C THR A 124 -8.43 -1.46 7.64
N HIS A 125 -8.68 -1.99 6.44
CA HIS A 125 -9.97 -2.52 5.99
C HIS A 125 -11.15 -1.56 6.31
N GLY A 126 -10.88 -0.25 6.31
CA GLY A 126 -11.85 0.80 6.65
C GLY A 126 -12.40 0.79 8.08
N GLY A 127 -11.72 0.11 9.03
CA GLY A 127 -12.20 -0.07 10.39
C GLY A 127 -13.33 -1.10 10.44
N GLN A 128 -13.11 -2.25 9.79
CA GLN A 128 -14.02 -3.36 9.44
C GLN A 128 -15.27 -3.61 10.34
N MET A 129 -15.19 -3.33 11.64
CA MET A 129 -16.28 -3.54 12.61
C MET A 129 -16.67 -2.25 13.34
N ILE A 130 -17.97 -2.04 13.55
CA ILE A 130 -18.49 -1.13 14.59
C ILE A 130 -18.56 -1.94 15.91
N PRO A 131 -18.06 -1.44 17.06
CA PRO A 131 -17.55 -0.10 17.32
C PRO A 131 -16.02 0.05 17.15
N LEU A 132 -15.31 -0.94 16.61
CA LEU A 132 -13.84 -0.93 16.52
C LEU A 132 -13.31 0.30 15.74
N LYS A 133 -13.98 0.70 14.66
CA LYS A 133 -13.69 1.96 13.94
C LYS A 133 -13.76 3.18 14.86
N GLN A 134 -14.81 3.27 15.67
CA GLN A 134 -15.02 4.37 16.60
C GLN A 134 -13.98 4.33 17.72
N LEU A 135 -13.60 3.16 18.20
CA LEU A 135 -12.57 3.00 19.23
C LEU A 135 -11.17 3.36 18.71
N ILE A 136 -10.77 2.89 17.53
CA ILE A 136 -9.45 3.24 16.94
C ILE A 136 -9.37 4.75 16.69
N ASN A 137 -10.45 5.37 16.18
CA ASN A 137 -10.53 6.82 16.02
C ASN A 137 -10.53 7.57 17.35
N TRP A 138 -11.22 7.07 18.37
CA TRP A 138 -11.35 7.73 19.68
C TRP A 138 -10.06 7.64 20.51
N PHE A 139 -9.36 6.52 20.43
CA PHE A 139 -8.13 6.28 21.17
C PHE A 139 -6.87 6.67 20.40
N SER A 140 -7.00 7.26 19.20
CA SER A 140 -5.88 7.63 18.34
C SER A 140 -4.86 6.50 18.17
N ILE A 141 -5.32 5.24 18.09
CA ILE A 141 -4.45 4.05 18.02
C ILE A 141 -3.69 4.00 16.68
N GLY A 142 -4.04 4.89 15.73
CA GLY A 142 -3.30 5.16 14.49
C GLY A 142 -2.37 6.39 14.52
N GLN A 143 -2.18 7.01 15.69
CA GLN A 143 -1.30 8.16 16.03
C GLN A 143 -1.40 9.46 15.21
N ASN A 144 -1.88 9.44 13.97
CA ASN A 144 -2.31 10.61 13.21
C ASN A 144 -3.03 10.24 11.91
N ASP A 145 -3.01 8.98 11.48
CA ASP A 145 -3.28 8.64 10.07
C ASP A 145 -4.68 8.07 9.86
N ARG A 146 -5.17 8.17 8.62
CA ARG A 146 -6.55 7.80 8.29
C ARG A 146 -6.77 6.30 8.32
N ILE A 147 -7.91 5.92 8.88
CA ILE A 147 -8.43 4.56 8.76
C ILE A 147 -9.09 4.34 7.38
N TYR A 148 -9.58 5.40 6.72
CA TYR A 148 -10.28 5.28 5.44
C TYR A 148 -10.45 6.65 4.76
N GLY A 149 -10.46 6.64 3.43
CA GLY A 149 -10.82 7.77 2.57
C GLY A 149 -9.63 8.67 2.20
N LEU A 150 -9.95 9.88 1.74
CA LEU A 150 -8.99 10.88 1.28
C LEU A 150 -8.62 11.85 2.40
N GLU A 151 -7.33 12.18 2.51
CA GLU A 151 -6.77 13.26 3.31
C GLU A 151 -5.73 14.03 2.50
N GLN A 152 -5.58 15.32 2.76
CA GLN A 152 -4.49 16.12 2.20
C GLN A 152 -3.66 16.68 3.36
N ARG A 153 -2.33 16.55 3.27
CA ARG A 153 -1.38 17.25 4.14
C ARG A 153 -0.35 17.94 3.26
N ASP A 154 -0.16 19.23 3.50
CA ASP A 154 0.65 20.09 2.63
C ASP A 154 0.22 19.93 1.16
N ASN A 155 1.12 19.49 0.28
CA ASN A 155 0.83 19.23 -1.13
C ASN A 155 0.52 17.76 -1.44
N THR A 156 0.52 16.89 -0.44
CA THR A 156 0.39 15.44 -0.60
C THR A 156 -1.05 14.98 -0.37
N ASN A 157 -1.58 14.20 -1.31
CA ASN A 157 -2.86 13.52 -1.15
C ASN A 157 -2.63 12.09 -0.64
N PHE A 158 -3.41 11.68 0.36
CA PHE A 158 -3.38 10.35 0.96
C PHE A 158 -4.71 9.66 0.72
N VAL A 159 -4.68 8.46 0.15
CA VAL A 159 -5.87 7.63 -0.08
C VAL A 159 -5.74 6.32 0.66
N VAL A 160 -6.66 6.05 1.58
CA VAL A 160 -6.75 4.76 2.29
C VAL A 160 -8.01 4.04 1.86
N THR A 161 -7.84 2.94 1.12
CA THR A 161 -8.96 2.10 0.69
C THR A 161 -9.37 1.08 1.75
N SER A 162 -10.65 0.71 1.78
CA SER A 162 -11.14 -0.43 2.58
C SER A 162 -10.88 -1.79 1.94
N GLY A 163 -10.39 -1.82 0.70
CA GLY A 163 -10.03 -3.01 -0.06
C GLY A 163 -11.20 -3.87 -0.51
N ILE A 164 -10.93 -4.78 -1.46
CA ILE A 164 -11.94 -5.62 -2.12
C ILE A 164 -12.46 -6.77 -1.24
N SER A 165 -11.74 -7.10 -0.17
CA SER A 165 -12.03 -8.24 0.71
C SER A 165 -11.92 -7.86 2.18
N ASP A 166 -12.43 -8.75 3.02
CA ASP A 166 -12.36 -8.67 4.47
C ASP A 166 -11.04 -9.23 5.02
N TRP A 167 -10.80 -8.99 6.30
CA TRP A 167 -9.72 -9.62 7.07
C TRP A 167 -10.13 -11.04 7.57
N ALA A 168 -9.92 -11.36 8.85
CA ALA A 168 -10.24 -12.67 9.43
C ALA A 168 -11.74 -12.98 9.54
N ILE A 169 -12.59 -11.95 9.63
CA ILE A 169 -14.05 -12.08 9.68
C ILE A 169 -14.59 -11.78 8.29
N GLN A 170 -15.29 -12.74 7.67
CA GLN A 170 -15.74 -12.69 6.26
C GLN A 170 -16.95 -11.77 6.01
N PHE A 171 -17.10 -10.70 6.80
CA PHE A 171 -18.06 -9.63 6.53
C PHE A 171 -17.59 -8.30 7.12
N LYS A 172 -17.99 -7.19 6.48
CA LYS A 172 -17.80 -5.81 6.95
C LYS A 172 -19.12 -5.23 7.48
N THR A 173 -19.10 -4.59 8.64
CA THR A 173 -20.24 -3.82 9.17
C THR A 173 -19.98 -2.32 9.27
N GLY A 174 -18.70 -1.90 9.29
CA GLY A 174 -18.28 -0.49 9.43
C GLY A 174 -17.85 0.20 8.13
N THR A 175 -17.78 -0.54 7.02
CA THR A 175 -17.41 -0.05 5.68
C THR A 175 -17.93 -1.00 4.59
N LYS A 176 -17.69 -0.69 3.32
CA LYS A 176 -17.97 -1.56 2.17
C LYS A 176 -16.67 -2.06 1.54
N SER A 177 -16.71 -3.19 0.85
CA SER A 177 -15.60 -3.58 -0.02
C SER A 177 -15.56 -2.72 -1.27
N GLU A 178 -14.37 -2.37 -1.71
CA GLU A 178 -14.17 -1.48 -2.85
C GLU A 178 -12.83 -1.75 -3.54
N PHE A 179 -12.73 -1.29 -4.78
CA PHE A 179 -11.47 -0.92 -5.41
C PHE A 179 -11.59 0.55 -5.81
N VAL A 180 -10.50 1.30 -5.70
CA VAL A 180 -10.51 2.75 -5.94
C VAL A 180 -9.89 3.05 -7.30
N ILE A 181 -10.56 3.91 -8.07
CA ILE A 181 -10.02 4.52 -9.28
C ILE A 181 -9.62 5.94 -8.92
N VAL A 182 -8.36 6.31 -9.16
CA VAL A 182 -7.83 7.64 -8.89
C VAL A 182 -7.53 8.32 -10.22
N ASP A 183 -8.27 9.40 -10.51
CA ASP A 183 -8.02 10.25 -11.66
C ASP A 183 -7.06 11.38 -11.27
N VAL A 184 -5.79 11.26 -11.64
CA VAL A 184 -4.79 12.32 -11.48
C VAL A 184 -4.85 13.25 -12.69
N LYS A 185 -4.98 14.56 -12.45
CA LYS A 185 -5.05 15.58 -13.49
C LYS A 185 -3.79 16.43 -13.47
N GLU A 186 -3.11 16.51 -14.60
CA GLU A 186 -2.11 17.54 -14.84
C GLU A 186 -2.82 18.90 -14.96
N HIS A 187 -2.28 19.93 -14.31
CA HIS A 187 -2.77 21.31 -14.39
C HIS A 187 -1.98 22.12 -15.41
#